data_AF-A0A5E7FW71-F1
#
_entry.id   AF-A0A5E7FW71-F1
#
_cell.length_a   1.000
_cell.length_b   1.000
_cell.length_c   1.000
_cell.angle_alpha   90.00
_cell.angle_beta   90.00
_cell.angle_gamma   90.00
#
_symmetry.space_group_name_H-M   'P 1'
#
loop_
_entity.id
_entity.type
_entity.pdbx_description
1 polymer ?
#
loop_
_entity_poly.entity_id
_entity_poly.type
_entity_poly.pdbx_seq_one_letter_code
_entity_poly.pdbx_strand_id
1 'polypeptide(L)'
;MERSKQLSTQDLRPPYINGQLPDIKGGQPNLLPKSVIDQTFKVWFPMWPESNPSPSRPETVELYWNGQSVGDRSWTSAIPSSELFIEVTTDKLIEGTNRLHYIVRLYNGTPTPSLEHSVTVDRSAPAFGPSSKLEFAAAIIKDGVTFDYLAAPANRDRVEARVPTYITAAPGHTIIGYWEQSAEVSLDPIRMPPLTSENHNQPPVLTFTGDLIRARKDGQRFAMYRVESRAGYTSLQSLAVELKVEARQRPRLLPWPEVEKALGTGEQQTLDPLKATSGAVVVIPDTANIYPQDQVWVQWGVPGSLGAHRAPRPITPGSRRYQIPMPSIAAYIGKSLPVSYGVIDAEEVEWPSVGRKVNIQRILSHNFPTVQCQGLTGGSLSYDKVPATGAVLKMGTWTLMTADQWIMINMTGTGATGPVAYPAIQQRQVTDQEVIGGIGMRGDVTVPKAFLNTLRRNESFSVKVYVSFDGGRTWPPLAAPNFPLLQLTLIN
;
A
#
# COMPACT_ATOMS: atom_id res chain seq x y z
N MET A 1 -2.58 40.04 61.37
CA MET A 1 -2.59 39.58 62.77
C MET A 1 -2.91 38.10 62.75
N GLU A 2 -1.94 37.30 62.28
CA GLU A 2 -2.05 35.85 62.16
C GLU A 2 -1.24 35.23 63.29
N ARG A 3 -1.91 34.50 64.17
CA ARG A 3 -1.25 33.66 65.16
C ARG A 3 -0.71 32.43 64.43
N SER A 4 0.58 32.45 64.13
CA SER A 4 1.36 31.25 63.87
C SER A 4 1.28 30.34 65.09
N LYS A 5 0.55 29.22 64.98
CA LYS A 5 0.59 28.13 65.96
C LYS A 5 2.01 27.56 65.95
N GLN A 6 2.83 27.93 66.93
CA GLN A 6 4.05 27.21 67.27
C GLN A 6 3.66 25.78 67.67
N LEU A 7 4.16 24.79 66.94
CA LEU A 7 4.14 23.40 67.38
C LEU A 7 4.94 23.30 68.69
N SER A 8 4.32 22.79 69.75
CA SER A 8 4.99 22.47 71.00
C SER A 8 6.03 21.37 70.79
N THR A 9 7.13 21.42 71.55
CA THR A 9 8.23 20.44 71.62
C THR A 9 7.81 19.06 72.18
N GLN A 10 6.56 18.63 71.96
CA GLN A 10 5.96 17.44 72.60
C GLN A 10 5.33 16.45 71.62
N ASP A 11 5.26 16.75 70.32
CA ASP A 11 4.62 15.88 69.33
C ASP A 11 5.66 15.06 68.56
N LEU A 12 5.57 13.72 68.63
CA LEU A 12 6.45 12.84 67.84
C LEU A 12 6.04 12.86 66.36
N ARG A 13 7.03 12.75 65.46
CA ARG A 13 6.78 12.70 64.02
C ARG A 13 5.94 11.47 63.63
N PRO A 14 5.12 11.55 62.57
CA PRO A 14 4.24 10.45 62.20
C PRO A 14 5.02 9.22 61.72
N PRO A 15 4.44 8.01 61.81
CA PRO A 15 4.98 6.82 61.17
C PRO A 15 4.90 6.92 59.64
N TYR A 16 5.69 6.12 58.94
CA TYR A 16 5.68 6.07 57.47
C TYR A 16 5.89 4.65 56.93
N ILE A 17 5.39 4.40 55.72
CA ILE A 17 5.54 3.14 55.00
C ILE A 17 6.34 3.40 53.72
N ASN A 18 7.41 2.63 53.50
CA ASN A 18 8.17 2.69 52.26
C ASN A 18 7.37 2.07 51.10
N GLY A 19 7.39 2.72 49.94
CA GLY A 19 6.70 2.23 48.74
C GLY A 19 5.25 2.72 48.58
N GLN A 20 4.79 3.68 49.39
CA GLN A 20 3.56 4.43 49.12
C GLN A 20 3.62 5.10 47.73
N LEU A 21 2.50 5.07 47.00
CA LEU A 21 2.41 5.68 45.68
C LEU A 21 2.29 7.21 45.79
N PRO A 22 3.01 8.00 44.96
CA PRO A 22 2.92 9.47 44.98
C PRO A 22 1.51 9.96 44.65
N ASP A 23 0.99 10.89 45.43
CA ASP A 23 -0.34 11.46 45.23
C ASP A 23 -0.52 12.07 43.84
N ILE A 24 -1.71 11.88 43.28
CA ILE A 24 -2.11 12.44 41.98
C ILE A 24 -3.41 13.22 42.13
N LYS A 25 -3.59 14.24 41.29
CA LYS A 25 -4.82 15.04 41.25
C LYS A 25 -6.05 14.15 41.02
N GLY A 26 -7.01 14.21 41.93
CA GLY A 26 -8.26 13.43 41.87
C GLY A 26 -8.12 11.94 42.19
N GLY A 27 -6.93 11.46 42.55
CA GLY A 27 -6.71 10.07 42.99
C GLY A 27 -6.76 9.92 44.51
N GLN A 28 -6.70 8.69 44.98
CA GLN A 28 -6.61 8.37 46.41
C GLN A 28 -5.27 8.84 47.01
N PRO A 29 -5.30 9.59 48.12
CA PRO A 29 -4.08 10.04 48.79
C PRO A 29 -3.40 8.90 49.55
N ASN A 30 -2.08 8.94 49.66
CA ASN A 30 -1.24 7.99 50.42
C ASN A 30 -1.59 6.52 50.12
N LEU A 31 -1.80 6.20 48.85
CA LEU A 31 -2.25 4.88 48.41
C LEU A 31 -1.11 3.87 48.54
N LEU A 32 -1.40 2.73 49.16
CA LEU A 32 -0.49 1.60 49.19
C LEU A 32 -0.67 0.76 47.92
N PRO A 33 0.41 0.37 47.22
CA PRO A 33 0.31 -0.54 46.09
C PRO A 33 0.07 -1.98 46.57
N LYS A 34 -0.50 -2.80 45.69
CA LYS A 34 -0.72 -4.25 45.86
C LYS A 34 0.56 -4.97 46.31
N SER A 35 1.71 -4.59 45.76
CA SER A 35 3.01 -5.15 46.15
C SER A 35 3.38 -4.90 47.63
N VAL A 36 2.76 -3.93 48.29
CA VAL A 36 2.90 -3.70 49.74
C VAL A 36 1.76 -4.36 50.50
N ILE A 37 0.53 -4.28 49.99
CA ILE A 37 -0.70 -4.76 50.66
C ILE A 37 -0.80 -6.30 50.73
N ASP A 38 -0.20 -7.02 49.77
CA ASP A 38 -0.31 -8.47 49.65
C ASP A 38 0.84 -9.23 50.35
N GLN A 39 1.75 -8.53 51.03
CA GLN A 39 2.84 -9.14 51.81
C GLN A 39 3.01 -8.45 53.17
N THR A 40 3.69 -9.10 54.11
CA THR A 40 4.12 -8.45 55.35
C THR A 40 5.01 -7.25 55.02
N PHE A 41 4.70 -6.09 55.59
CA PHE A 41 5.44 -4.85 55.33
C PHE A 41 5.83 -4.16 56.64
N LYS A 42 6.75 -3.20 56.53
CA LYS A 42 7.32 -2.48 57.68
C LYS A 42 6.71 -1.10 57.79
N VAL A 43 6.16 -0.79 58.96
CA VAL A 43 5.81 0.58 59.36
C VAL A 43 6.98 1.15 60.14
N TRP A 44 7.62 2.14 59.56
CA TRP A 44 8.79 2.81 60.12
C TRP A 44 8.36 4.00 60.96
N PHE A 45 9.17 4.36 61.94
CA PHE A 45 8.99 5.56 62.72
C PHE A 45 10.31 6.32 62.84
N PRO A 46 10.30 7.65 62.82
CA PRO A 46 11.50 8.41 63.07
C PRO A 46 11.95 8.27 64.53
N MET A 47 13.27 8.30 64.76
CA MET A 47 13.82 8.35 66.12
C MET A 47 13.23 9.53 66.89
N TRP A 48 12.77 9.26 68.13
CA TRP A 48 12.24 10.28 69.04
C TRP A 48 13.37 11.01 69.78
N PRO A 49 13.12 12.25 70.25
CA PRO A 49 14.09 12.97 71.07
C PRO A 49 14.40 12.25 72.38
N GLU A 50 15.59 12.50 72.94
CA GLU A 50 15.99 12.02 74.27
C GLU A 50 16.00 10.48 74.46
N SER A 51 16.13 9.71 73.36
CA SER A 51 16.28 8.26 73.44
C SER A 51 17.62 7.87 74.08
N ASN A 52 17.57 7.12 75.17
CA ASN A 52 18.72 6.53 75.87
C ASN A 52 18.31 5.25 76.65
N PRO A 53 17.88 4.19 75.96
CA PRO A 53 17.48 2.93 76.59
C PRO A 53 18.65 2.23 77.30
N SER A 54 18.34 1.58 78.42
CA SER A 54 19.27 0.75 79.19
C SER A 54 18.52 -0.44 79.83
N PRO A 55 19.21 -1.47 80.35
CA PRO A 55 18.52 -2.60 80.97
C PRO A 55 17.63 -2.23 82.16
N SER A 56 17.95 -1.15 82.88
CA SER A 56 17.13 -0.63 83.99
C SER A 56 16.09 0.40 83.56
N ARG A 57 16.14 0.87 82.31
CA ARG A 57 15.24 1.88 81.73
C ARG A 57 14.97 1.52 80.25
N PRO A 58 14.18 0.46 79.98
CA PRO A 58 13.83 0.11 78.62
C PRO A 58 12.97 1.21 77.99
N GLU A 59 13.08 1.38 76.68
CA GLU A 59 12.16 2.19 75.89
C GLU A 59 11.27 1.28 75.06
N THR A 60 9.97 1.57 75.01
CA THR A 60 9.02 0.81 74.21
C THR A 60 8.31 1.67 73.18
N VAL A 61 8.00 1.05 72.04
CA VAL A 61 7.13 1.60 71.01
C VAL A 61 6.00 0.63 70.79
N GLU A 62 4.77 1.13 70.78
CA GLU A 62 3.59 0.37 70.39
C GLU A 62 2.94 1.05 69.18
N LEU A 63 2.70 0.30 68.11
CA LEU A 63 2.08 0.79 66.89
C LEU A 63 0.58 0.54 66.91
N TYR A 64 -0.17 1.57 66.54
CA TYR A 64 -1.63 1.52 66.46
C TYR A 64 -2.08 1.72 65.00
N TRP A 65 -3.04 0.89 64.58
CA TRP A 65 -3.73 0.96 63.30
C TRP A 65 -5.23 1.11 63.55
N ASN A 66 -5.82 2.21 63.11
CA ASN A 66 -7.22 2.57 63.40
C ASN A 66 -7.57 2.48 64.90
N GLY A 67 -6.62 2.83 65.77
CA GLY A 67 -6.78 2.78 67.22
C GLY A 67 -6.62 1.39 67.85
N GLN A 68 -6.33 0.34 67.06
CA GLN A 68 -6.00 -0.99 67.57
C GLN A 68 -4.48 -1.19 67.58
N SER A 69 -3.94 -1.72 68.68
CA SER A 69 -2.53 -2.10 68.74
C SER A 69 -2.26 -3.25 67.78
N VAL A 70 -1.25 -3.09 66.91
CA VAL A 70 -0.85 -4.08 65.89
C VAL A 70 0.54 -4.66 66.14
N GLY A 71 1.24 -4.17 67.14
CA GLY A 71 2.52 -4.71 67.58
C GLY A 71 3.31 -3.71 68.42
N ASP A 72 4.31 -4.21 69.13
CA ASP A 72 5.22 -3.42 69.94
C ASP A 72 6.68 -3.87 69.80
N ARG A 73 7.59 -3.02 70.24
CA ARG A 73 9.01 -3.32 70.40
C ARG A 73 9.56 -2.67 71.66
N SER A 74 10.60 -3.28 72.22
CA SER A 74 11.29 -2.82 73.42
C SER A 74 12.79 -2.89 73.24
N TRP A 75 13.50 -1.85 73.66
CA TRP A 75 14.96 -1.76 73.60
C TRP A 75 15.55 -1.48 74.97
N THR A 76 16.64 -2.18 75.29
CA THR A 76 17.42 -2.04 76.53
C THR A 76 18.84 -1.55 76.28
N SER A 77 19.15 -1.15 75.05
CA SER A 77 20.42 -0.58 74.59
C SER A 77 20.18 0.33 73.40
N ALA A 78 21.19 1.13 73.02
CA ALA A 78 21.09 2.11 71.95
C ALA A 78 20.42 1.54 70.68
N ILE A 79 19.37 2.21 70.21
CA ILE A 79 18.47 1.71 69.15
C ILE A 79 19.11 1.93 67.77
N PRO A 80 19.41 0.87 67.00
CA PRO A 80 19.86 1.02 65.62
C PRO A 80 18.74 1.59 64.74
N SER A 81 19.06 2.52 63.84
CA SER A 81 18.07 3.09 62.91
C SER A 81 17.41 2.03 62.01
N SER A 82 18.11 0.93 61.74
CA SER A 82 17.60 -0.22 61.00
C SER A 82 16.51 -1.00 61.75
N GLU A 83 16.30 -0.76 63.04
CA GLU A 83 15.32 -1.46 63.88
C GLU A 83 14.06 -0.63 64.19
N LEU A 84 14.02 0.63 63.73
CA LEU A 84 12.90 1.56 63.96
C LEU A 84 11.68 1.26 63.07
N PHE A 85 11.18 0.03 63.17
CA PHE A 85 9.98 -0.41 62.48
C PHE A 85 9.23 -1.49 63.27
N ILE A 86 7.94 -1.62 62.98
CA ILE A 86 7.13 -2.79 63.36
C ILE A 86 6.64 -3.45 62.06
N GLU A 87 6.71 -4.79 62.02
CA GLU A 87 6.15 -5.56 60.90
C GLU A 87 4.64 -5.67 61.07
N VAL A 88 3.90 -5.34 60.03
CA VAL A 88 2.45 -5.41 59.99
C VAL A 88 2.04 -6.45 58.96
N THR A 89 1.22 -7.40 59.41
CA THR A 89 0.66 -8.46 58.56
C THR A 89 -0.60 -7.97 57.84
N THR A 90 -0.87 -8.58 56.68
CA THR A 90 -1.89 -8.12 55.73
C THR A 90 -3.33 -8.30 56.21
N ASP A 91 -3.57 -9.13 57.24
CA ASP A 91 -4.85 -9.35 57.90
C ASP A 91 -5.32 -8.14 58.73
N LYS A 92 -4.41 -7.21 59.04
CA LYS A 92 -4.73 -5.95 59.75
C LYS A 92 -5.14 -4.81 58.83
N LEU A 93 -4.98 -5.00 57.52
CA LEU A 93 -5.33 -3.99 56.51
C LEU A 93 -6.83 -4.06 56.18
N ILE A 94 -7.52 -2.95 56.39
CA ILE A 94 -8.94 -2.77 56.06
C ILE A 94 -9.04 -1.84 54.84
N GLU A 95 -9.98 -2.12 53.94
CA GLU A 95 -10.28 -1.27 52.79
C GLU A 95 -10.60 0.17 53.22
N GLY A 96 -10.12 1.15 52.47
CA GLY A 96 -10.37 2.58 52.70
C GLY A 96 -9.21 3.30 53.40
N THR A 97 -9.53 4.44 54.02
CA THR A 97 -8.55 5.27 54.72
C THR A 97 -8.30 4.75 56.13
N ASN A 98 -7.03 4.46 56.40
CA ASN A 98 -6.55 3.94 57.67
C ASN A 98 -5.64 4.96 58.36
N ARG A 99 -5.71 5.06 59.68
CA ARG A 99 -4.91 6.00 60.50
C ARG A 99 -3.89 5.23 61.33
N LEU A 100 -2.64 5.64 61.22
CA LEU A 100 -1.52 5.07 61.95
C LEU A 100 -0.97 6.11 62.92
N HIS A 101 -0.65 5.68 64.13
CA HIS A 101 0.20 6.41 65.06
C HIS A 101 0.94 5.41 65.93
N TYR A 102 2.00 5.85 66.60
CA TYR A 102 2.69 5.03 67.59
C TYR A 102 2.78 5.77 68.92
N ILE A 103 2.93 5.01 70.01
CA ILE A 103 3.11 5.54 71.36
C ILE A 103 4.49 5.10 71.85
N VAL A 104 5.32 6.07 72.23
CA VAL A 104 6.61 5.82 72.88
C VAL A 104 6.44 5.89 74.39
N ARG A 105 7.08 4.97 75.11
CA ARG A 105 7.27 5.07 76.57
C ARG A 105 8.77 5.03 76.86
N LEU A 106 9.28 6.13 77.43
CA LEU A 106 10.66 6.25 77.88
C LEU A 106 10.82 5.73 79.32
N TYR A 107 11.96 6.00 79.94
CA TYR A 107 12.27 5.62 81.32
C TYR A 107 11.24 6.08 82.38
N ASN A 108 10.49 7.15 82.10
CA ASN A 108 9.48 7.70 83.01
C ASN A 108 8.10 7.06 82.85
N GLY A 109 7.94 6.10 81.92
CA GLY A 109 6.70 5.37 81.65
C GLY A 109 5.56 6.20 81.04
N THR A 110 5.76 7.50 80.83
CA THR A 110 4.73 8.41 80.32
C THR A 110 4.51 8.14 78.83
N PRO A 111 3.28 7.77 78.39
CA PRO A 111 2.99 7.54 76.99
C PRO A 111 3.02 8.85 76.22
N THR A 112 3.82 8.90 75.16
CA THR A 112 3.89 10.04 74.24
C THR A 112 3.46 9.58 72.85
N PRO A 113 2.30 10.03 72.33
CA PRO A 113 1.83 9.64 71.01
C PRO A 113 2.55 10.41 69.89
N SER A 114 2.62 9.80 68.71
CA SER A 114 2.97 10.49 67.48
C SER A 114 1.80 11.23 66.85
N LEU A 115 2.12 12.13 65.93
CA LEU A 115 1.15 12.60 64.94
C LEU A 115 0.62 11.42 64.12
N GLU A 116 -0.63 11.53 63.67
CA GLU A 116 -1.25 10.51 62.83
C GLU A 116 -0.74 10.60 61.39
N HIS A 117 -0.53 9.44 60.76
CA HIS A 117 -0.37 9.29 59.32
C HIS A 117 -1.58 8.56 58.74
N SER A 118 -2.18 9.09 57.68
CA SER A 118 -3.29 8.43 57.00
C SER A 118 -2.81 7.73 55.73
N VAL A 119 -3.19 6.48 55.51
CA VAL A 119 -2.91 5.71 54.29
C VAL A 119 -4.19 5.15 53.69
N THR A 120 -4.23 4.99 52.38
CA THR A 120 -5.37 4.39 51.69
C THR A 120 -5.03 2.98 51.24
N VAL A 121 -5.93 2.04 51.54
CA VAL A 121 -5.90 0.66 51.04
C VAL A 121 -7.06 0.51 50.05
N ASP A 122 -6.75 0.11 48.83
CA ASP A 122 -7.72 -0.22 47.79
C ASP A 122 -7.38 -1.58 47.18
N ARG A 123 -8.18 -2.59 47.51
CA ARG A 123 -8.08 -3.97 46.98
C ARG A 123 -9.07 -4.23 45.86
N SER A 124 -9.84 -3.22 45.46
CA SER A 124 -10.92 -3.36 44.51
C SER A 124 -10.38 -3.38 43.08
N ALA A 125 -10.59 -4.51 42.39
CA ALA A 125 -10.33 -4.59 40.96
C ALA A 125 -11.36 -3.74 40.19
N PRO A 126 -10.97 -3.04 39.12
CA PRO A 126 -11.92 -2.29 38.32
C PRO A 126 -13.02 -3.18 37.74
N ALA A 127 -14.27 -2.72 37.80
CA ALA A 127 -15.45 -3.49 37.40
C ALA A 127 -16.09 -2.92 36.11
N PHE A 128 -16.42 -3.82 35.18
CA PHE A 128 -17.14 -3.46 33.96
C PHE A 128 -18.63 -3.29 34.18
N GLY A 129 -19.25 -2.48 33.32
CA GLY A 129 -20.70 -2.42 33.19
C GLY A 129 -21.27 -3.61 32.42
N PRO A 130 -22.55 -3.55 32.01
CA PRO A 130 -23.23 -4.63 31.28
C PRO A 130 -22.62 -4.91 29.89
N SER A 131 -21.88 -3.96 29.32
CA SER A 131 -21.09 -4.15 28.11
C SER A 131 -19.62 -3.88 28.40
N SER A 132 -18.76 -4.80 27.96
CA SER A 132 -17.30 -4.68 27.99
C SER A 132 -16.67 -4.92 26.63
N LYS A 133 -17.44 -4.92 25.53
CA LYS A 133 -16.85 -5.05 24.20
C LYS A 133 -16.25 -3.73 23.76
N LEU A 134 -15.06 -3.78 23.15
CA LEU A 134 -14.49 -2.63 22.45
C LEU A 134 -15.43 -2.17 21.33
N GLU A 135 -15.54 -0.87 21.14
CA GLU A 135 -16.38 -0.28 20.10
C GLU A 135 -15.50 0.18 18.93
N PHE A 136 -15.70 -0.43 17.76
CA PHE A 136 -14.99 -0.09 16.52
C PHE A 136 -15.90 0.65 15.55
N ALA A 137 -15.30 1.36 14.59
CA ALA A 137 -16.04 1.96 13.49
C ALA A 137 -16.81 0.88 12.68
N ALA A 138 -18.00 1.22 12.19
CA ALA A 138 -18.88 0.29 11.47
C ALA A 138 -18.20 -0.36 10.24
N ALA A 139 -17.33 0.37 9.54
CA ALA A 139 -16.57 -0.15 8.42
C ALA A 139 -15.64 -1.31 8.83
N ILE A 140 -14.99 -1.23 9.99
CA ILE A 140 -14.14 -2.30 10.52
C ILE A 140 -14.98 -3.54 10.88
N ILE A 141 -16.16 -3.34 11.48
CA ILE A 141 -17.04 -4.46 11.83
C ILE A 141 -17.59 -5.15 10.57
N LYS A 142 -17.93 -4.38 9.55
CA LYS A 142 -18.53 -4.88 8.31
C LYS A 142 -17.51 -5.54 7.38
N ASP A 143 -16.42 -4.83 7.10
CA ASP A 143 -15.48 -5.18 6.03
C ASP A 143 -14.17 -5.79 6.59
N GLY A 144 -13.94 -5.67 7.89
CA GLY A 144 -12.70 -6.05 8.55
C GLY A 144 -11.64 -4.94 8.55
N VAL A 145 -10.48 -5.23 9.11
CA VAL A 145 -9.30 -4.37 9.00
C VAL A 145 -8.53 -4.74 7.73
N THR A 146 -8.74 -3.96 6.68
CA THR A 146 -8.14 -4.19 5.36
C THR A 146 -6.88 -3.35 5.14
N PHE A 147 -6.09 -3.73 4.14
CA PHE A 147 -5.00 -2.90 3.62
C PHE A 147 -5.49 -1.49 3.25
N ASP A 148 -6.57 -1.39 2.48
CA ASP A 148 -7.14 -0.10 2.06
C ASP A 148 -7.61 0.74 3.26
N TYR A 149 -8.18 0.10 4.29
CA TYR A 149 -8.56 0.80 5.53
C TYR A 149 -7.33 1.42 6.19
N LEU A 150 -6.25 0.66 6.34
CA LEU A 150 -5.02 1.14 6.99
C LEU A 150 -4.29 2.20 6.13
N ALA A 151 -4.27 2.03 4.81
CA ALA A 151 -3.63 2.94 3.86
C ALA A 151 -4.37 4.28 3.71
N ALA A 152 -5.67 4.34 4.01
CA ALA A 152 -6.44 5.56 3.91
C ALA A 152 -5.85 6.69 4.81
N PRO A 153 -5.54 7.88 4.26
CA PRO A 153 -4.93 8.98 5.04
C PRO A 153 -5.72 9.39 6.27
N ALA A 154 -7.06 9.25 6.23
CA ALA A 154 -7.94 9.53 7.36
C ALA A 154 -7.68 8.61 8.57
N ASN A 155 -7.27 7.37 8.31
CA ASN A 155 -7.08 6.33 9.32
C ASN A 155 -5.64 6.26 9.84
N ARG A 156 -4.69 6.93 9.19
CA ARG A 156 -3.30 7.10 9.66
C ARG A 156 -2.62 5.79 10.06
N ASP A 157 -2.84 4.73 9.29
CA ASP A 157 -2.29 3.39 9.54
C ASP A 157 -2.54 2.89 10.97
N ARG A 158 -3.77 3.09 11.47
CA ARG A 158 -4.18 2.62 12.80
C ARG A 158 -5.66 2.26 12.87
N VAL A 159 -5.98 1.42 13.84
CA VAL A 159 -7.34 1.08 14.25
C VAL A 159 -7.59 1.65 15.64
N GLU A 160 -8.60 2.49 15.75
CA GLU A 160 -9.03 3.07 17.02
C GLU A 160 -10.26 2.33 17.55
N ALA A 161 -10.24 1.98 18.83
CA ALA A 161 -11.33 1.30 19.52
C ALA A 161 -11.70 2.07 20.78
N ARG A 162 -12.99 2.43 20.94
CA ARG A 162 -13.46 3.06 22.17
C ARG A 162 -13.68 2.00 23.24
N VAL A 163 -13.16 2.27 24.43
CA VAL A 163 -13.43 1.49 25.62
C VAL A 163 -14.74 2.00 26.24
N PRO A 164 -15.77 1.17 26.39
CA PRO A 164 -17.02 1.59 27.04
C PRO A 164 -16.76 2.15 28.44
N THR A 165 -17.59 3.09 28.87
CA THR A 165 -17.57 3.58 30.25
C THR A 165 -17.78 2.41 31.20
N TYR A 166 -16.96 2.30 32.24
CA TYR A 166 -17.02 1.25 33.24
C TYR A 166 -17.25 1.84 34.64
N ILE A 167 -17.77 1.02 35.55
CA ILE A 167 -18.43 1.48 36.79
C ILE A 167 -17.46 2.22 37.73
N THR A 168 -16.22 1.74 37.79
CA THR A 168 -15.22 2.18 38.78
C THR A 168 -14.09 2.96 38.11
N ALA A 169 -14.38 3.77 37.08
CA ALA A 169 -13.34 4.55 36.41
C ALA A 169 -12.77 5.61 37.35
N ALA A 170 -11.44 5.64 37.50
CA ALA A 170 -10.76 6.56 38.42
C ALA A 170 -9.39 7.01 37.87
N PRO A 171 -8.88 8.18 38.32
CA PRO A 171 -7.53 8.62 38.00
C PRO A 171 -6.47 7.60 38.45
N GLY A 172 -5.47 7.38 37.59
CA GLY A 172 -4.40 6.40 37.79
C GLY A 172 -4.71 5.01 37.25
N HIS A 173 -5.93 4.73 36.81
CA HIS A 173 -6.25 3.46 36.13
C HIS A 173 -5.54 3.37 34.78
N THR A 174 -5.01 2.19 34.46
CA THR A 174 -4.33 1.92 33.19
C THR A 174 -5.11 0.92 32.37
N ILE A 175 -5.41 1.28 31.12
CA ILE A 175 -6.08 0.37 30.17
C ILE A 175 -5.02 -0.40 29.40
N ILE A 176 -5.23 -1.72 29.33
CA ILE A 176 -4.32 -2.68 28.73
C ILE A 176 -5.07 -3.39 27.60
N GLY A 177 -4.75 -3.07 26.35
CA GLY A 177 -5.38 -3.62 25.15
C GLY A 177 -4.63 -4.84 24.59
N TYR A 178 -5.37 -5.78 24.02
CA TYR A 178 -4.87 -7.03 23.45
C TYR A 178 -5.40 -7.23 22.03
N TRP A 179 -4.55 -7.78 21.15
CA TRP A 179 -4.86 -8.07 19.75
C TRP A 179 -4.33 -9.45 19.37
N GLU A 180 -5.20 -10.45 19.47
CA GLU A 180 -4.79 -11.85 19.58
C GLU A 180 -5.44 -12.76 18.54
N GLN A 181 -4.84 -13.94 18.30
CA GLN A 181 -5.40 -14.95 17.40
C GLN A 181 -6.50 -15.80 18.08
N SER A 182 -6.55 -15.81 19.41
CA SER A 182 -7.60 -16.45 20.20
C SER A 182 -8.11 -15.49 21.28
N ALA A 183 -9.21 -15.86 21.95
CA ALA A 183 -9.74 -15.11 23.08
C ALA A 183 -8.91 -15.27 24.37
N GLU A 184 -7.87 -16.11 24.35
CA GLU A 184 -6.91 -16.25 25.45
C GLU A 184 -5.76 -15.27 25.26
N VAL A 185 -5.42 -14.52 26.31
CA VAL A 185 -4.32 -13.55 26.26
C VAL A 185 -2.99 -14.27 26.29
N SER A 186 -2.19 -14.13 25.23
CA SER A 186 -0.92 -14.86 25.07
C SER A 186 0.27 -14.00 24.59
N LEU A 187 0.14 -12.68 24.42
CA LEU A 187 1.20 -11.83 23.86
C LEU A 187 1.33 -10.45 24.54
N ASP A 188 2.32 -9.66 24.08
CA ASP A 188 2.61 -8.30 24.53
C ASP A 188 1.40 -7.35 24.33
N PRO A 189 0.85 -6.76 25.40
CA PRO A 189 -0.26 -5.83 25.31
C PRO A 189 0.17 -4.41 24.94
N ILE A 190 -0.79 -3.59 24.52
CA ILE A 190 -0.64 -2.13 24.47
C ILE A 190 -1.13 -1.56 25.80
N ARG A 191 -0.32 -0.70 26.42
CA ARG A 191 -0.70 0.03 27.64
C ARG A 191 -0.96 1.50 27.29
N MET A 192 -2.14 2.01 27.64
CA MET A 192 -2.41 3.44 27.60
C MET A 192 -1.70 4.16 28.76
N PRO A 193 -1.43 5.47 28.63
CA PRO A 193 -1.13 6.29 29.79
C PRO A 193 -2.24 6.19 30.85
N PRO A 194 -1.91 6.28 32.15
CA PRO A 194 -2.92 6.27 33.20
C PRO A 194 -3.97 7.36 33.01
N LEU A 195 -5.22 7.06 33.34
CA LEU A 195 -6.32 8.02 33.32
C LEU A 195 -6.04 9.19 34.29
N THR A 196 -6.47 10.38 33.92
CA THR A 196 -6.30 11.60 34.72
C THR A 196 -7.64 12.03 35.32
N SER A 197 -7.59 13.00 36.24
CA SER A 197 -8.80 13.66 36.75
C SER A 197 -9.68 14.26 35.66
N GLU A 198 -9.13 14.56 34.48
CA GLU A 198 -9.84 15.24 33.40
C GLU A 198 -10.49 14.27 32.40
N ASN A 199 -9.93 13.06 32.22
CA ASN A 199 -10.38 12.13 31.20
C ASN A 199 -10.99 10.82 31.74
N HIS A 200 -10.92 10.53 33.04
CA HIS A 200 -11.42 9.26 33.59
C HIS A 200 -12.92 9.00 33.36
N ASN A 201 -13.72 10.05 33.16
CA ASN A 201 -15.16 9.95 32.86
C ASN A 201 -15.48 9.94 31.36
N GLN A 202 -14.49 10.02 30.49
CA GLN A 202 -14.66 9.97 29.04
C GLN A 202 -14.30 8.57 28.54
N PRO A 203 -15.00 8.02 27.52
CA PRO A 203 -14.63 6.76 26.89
C PRO A 203 -13.20 6.83 26.31
N PRO A 204 -12.23 6.11 26.87
CA PRO A 204 -10.85 6.15 26.39
C PRO A 204 -10.73 5.46 25.03
N VAL A 205 -9.77 5.90 24.21
CA VAL A 205 -9.53 5.31 22.88
C VAL A 205 -8.24 4.50 22.92
N LEU A 206 -8.37 3.19 22.69
CA LEU A 206 -7.25 2.29 22.44
C LEU A 206 -6.85 2.36 20.97
N THR A 207 -5.56 2.51 20.72
CA THR A 207 -5.01 2.60 19.36
C THR A 207 -4.15 1.38 19.07
N PHE A 208 -4.54 0.60 18.06
CA PHE A 208 -3.77 -0.49 17.49
C PHE A 208 -3.08 0.01 16.22
N THR A 209 -1.74 0.03 16.20
CA THR A 209 -0.99 0.49 15.02
C THR A 209 -1.03 -0.54 13.90
N GLY A 210 -0.94 -0.10 12.65
CA GLY A 210 -0.85 -0.98 11.50
C GLY A 210 0.32 -1.95 11.59
N ASP A 211 1.46 -1.50 12.12
CA ASP A 211 2.64 -2.34 12.34
C ASP A 211 2.37 -3.48 13.33
N LEU A 212 1.68 -3.20 14.44
CA LEU A 212 1.23 -4.23 15.36
C LEU A 212 0.33 -5.23 14.64
N ILE A 213 -0.68 -4.74 13.90
CA ILE A 213 -1.66 -5.58 13.21
C ILE A 213 -0.96 -6.49 12.18
N ARG A 214 -0.05 -5.95 11.37
CA ARG A 214 0.72 -6.71 10.36
C ARG A 214 1.73 -7.69 10.98
N ALA A 215 2.35 -7.33 12.11
CA ALA A 215 3.23 -8.22 12.87
C ALA A 215 2.44 -9.42 13.44
N ARG A 216 1.20 -9.18 13.87
CA ARG A 216 0.27 -10.21 14.33
C ARG A 216 -0.40 -10.98 13.19
N LYS A 217 -0.06 -10.70 11.92
CA LYS A 217 -0.52 -11.37 10.68
C LYS A 217 -2.01 -11.22 10.39
N ASP A 218 -2.41 -11.58 9.17
CA ASP A 218 -3.79 -11.60 8.70
C ASP A 218 -4.59 -12.79 9.27
N GLY A 219 -5.91 -12.76 9.09
CA GLY A 219 -6.87 -13.76 9.55
C GLY A 219 -7.77 -13.26 10.67
N GLN A 220 -8.47 -14.19 11.33
CA GLN A 220 -9.37 -13.86 12.43
C GLN A 220 -8.59 -13.38 13.65
N ARG A 221 -8.95 -12.22 14.20
CA ARG A 221 -8.35 -11.65 15.41
C ARG A 221 -9.41 -11.31 16.44
N PHE A 222 -8.98 -11.28 17.70
CA PHE A 222 -9.80 -10.96 18.86
C PHE A 222 -9.20 -9.72 19.53
N ALA A 223 -9.99 -8.66 19.62
CA ALA A 223 -9.61 -7.45 20.34
C ALA A 223 -10.30 -7.42 21.71
N MET A 224 -9.51 -7.24 22.75
CA MET A 224 -9.94 -7.31 24.17
C MET A 224 -9.17 -6.27 24.98
N TYR A 225 -9.60 -6.02 26.22
CA TYR A 225 -8.84 -5.22 27.17
C TYR A 225 -8.98 -5.69 28.62
N ARG A 226 -8.09 -5.18 29.48
CA ARG A 226 -8.18 -5.20 30.94
C ARG A 226 -7.93 -3.80 31.47
N VAL A 227 -8.35 -3.55 32.71
CA VAL A 227 -8.08 -2.30 33.43
C VAL A 227 -7.33 -2.63 34.71
N GLU A 228 -6.20 -1.99 34.91
CA GLU A 228 -5.39 -2.08 36.13
C GLU A 228 -5.66 -0.85 36.99
N SER A 229 -6.06 -1.05 38.25
CA SER A 229 -6.23 0.04 39.20
C SER A 229 -4.88 0.67 39.54
N ARG A 230 -4.88 1.88 40.12
CA ARG A 230 -3.64 2.53 40.55
C ARG A 230 -2.88 1.71 41.60
N ALA A 231 -3.61 0.97 42.44
CA ALA A 231 -3.01 0.06 43.42
C ALA A 231 -2.43 -1.22 42.75
N GLY A 232 -2.76 -1.53 41.50
CA GLY A 232 -2.25 -2.70 40.78
C GLY A 232 -3.16 -3.94 40.80
N TYR A 233 -4.45 -3.77 41.13
CA TYR A 233 -5.45 -4.83 40.97
C TYR A 233 -6.06 -4.77 39.58
N THR A 234 -6.09 -5.90 38.87
CA THR A 234 -6.55 -5.97 37.48
C THR A 234 -7.99 -6.48 37.42
N SER A 235 -8.78 -5.87 36.54
CA SER A 235 -10.13 -6.33 36.20
C SER A 235 -10.14 -7.74 35.62
N LEU A 236 -11.33 -8.33 35.52
CA LEU A 236 -11.56 -9.42 34.58
C LEU A 236 -11.26 -8.98 33.14
N GLN A 237 -11.11 -9.95 32.24
CA GLN A 237 -10.96 -9.67 30.82
C GLN A 237 -12.28 -9.21 30.21
N SER A 238 -12.20 -8.24 29.30
CA SER A 238 -13.34 -7.77 28.54
C SER A 238 -13.89 -8.85 27.60
N LEU A 239 -15.14 -8.71 27.16
CA LEU A 239 -15.65 -9.54 26.08
C LEU A 239 -14.86 -9.26 24.79
N ALA A 240 -14.55 -10.33 24.05
CA ALA A 240 -13.81 -10.22 22.81
C ALA A 240 -14.68 -9.68 21.66
N VAL A 241 -14.04 -8.89 20.80
CA VAL A 241 -14.58 -8.51 19.49
C VAL A 241 -13.81 -9.27 18.41
N GLU A 242 -14.52 -10.08 17.64
CA GLU A 242 -13.96 -10.74 16.45
C GLU A 242 -13.79 -9.74 15.32
N LEU A 243 -12.59 -9.68 14.75
CA LEU A 243 -12.25 -8.86 13.61
C LEU A 243 -11.56 -9.70 12.54
N LYS A 244 -12.06 -9.63 11.31
CA LYS A 244 -11.37 -10.16 10.14
C LYS A 244 -10.24 -9.21 9.75
N VAL A 245 -9.02 -9.71 9.60
CA VAL A 245 -7.85 -8.90 9.23
C VAL A 245 -7.29 -9.34 7.88
N GLU A 246 -7.16 -8.39 6.97
CA GLU A 246 -6.53 -8.51 5.66
C GLU A 246 -5.61 -7.29 5.44
N ALA A 247 -4.66 -7.10 6.37
CA ALA A 247 -3.85 -5.90 6.48
C ALA A 247 -2.66 -5.88 5.51
N ARG A 248 -2.34 -7.01 4.88
CA ARG A 248 -1.31 -7.09 3.84
C ARG A 248 -1.96 -6.93 2.47
N GLN A 249 -1.29 -6.16 1.60
CA GLN A 249 -1.65 -6.12 0.19
C GLN A 249 -1.52 -7.55 -0.36
N ARG A 250 -2.63 -8.10 -0.86
CA ARG A 250 -2.60 -9.42 -1.50
C ARG A 250 -1.71 -9.32 -2.73
N PRO A 251 -0.86 -10.33 -3.00
CA PRO A 251 -0.09 -10.38 -4.25
C PRO A 251 -1.03 -10.16 -5.44
N ARG A 252 -0.70 -9.18 -6.29
CA ARG A 252 -1.51 -8.84 -7.45
C ARG A 252 -1.37 -9.95 -8.49
N LEU A 253 -2.48 -10.57 -8.88
CA LEU A 253 -2.52 -11.35 -10.11
C LEU A 253 -2.75 -10.37 -11.27
N LEU A 254 -1.72 -10.14 -12.10
CA LEU A 254 -1.80 -9.29 -13.29
C LEU A 254 -1.50 -10.13 -14.55
N PRO A 255 -2.45 -10.94 -15.02
CA PRO A 255 -2.23 -11.84 -16.15
C PRO A 255 -2.17 -11.07 -17.47
N TRP A 256 -1.75 -11.76 -18.52
CA TRP A 256 -1.65 -11.27 -19.90
C TRP A 256 -2.93 -10.55 -20.37
N PRO A 257 -2.83 -9.35 -21.00
CA PRO A 257 -3.98 -8.74 -21.67
C PRO A 257 -4.41 -9.57 -22.88
N GLU A 258 -5.59 -9.35 -23.41
CA GLU A 258 -6.09 -9.94 -24.65
C GLU A 258 -6.20 -8.89 -25.75
N VAL A 259 -5.90 -9.26 -27.00
CA VAL A 259 -6.16 -8.39 -28.15
C VAL A 259 -7.41 -8.88 -28.87
N GLU A 260 -8.42 -8.02 -28.98
CA GLU A 260 -9.65 -8.38 -29.67
C GLU A 260 -9.40 -8.71 -31.14
N LYS A 261 -10.15 -9.70 -31.65
CA LYS A 261 -10.05 -10.23 -33.03
C LYS A 261 -8.71 -10.91 -33.34
N ALA A 262 -7.75 -10.93 -32.42
CA ALA A 262 -6.57 -11.76 -32.52
C ALA A 262 -6.91 -13.22 -32.16
N LEU A 263 -6.21 -14.17 -32.79
CA LEU A 263 -6.36 -15.60 -32.56
C LEU A 263 -5.19 -16.12 -31.74
N GLY A 264 -5.43 -17.13 -30.90
CA GLY A 264 -4.42 -17.73 -30.04
C GLY A 264 -4.75 -17.61 -28.56
N THR A 265 -4.09 -18.44 -27.75
CA THR A 265 -4.28 -18.54 -26.30
C THR A 265 -2.92 -18.46 -25.58
N GLY A 266 -2.94 -18.18 -24.28
CA GLY A 266 -1.71 -18.06 -23.49
C GLY A 266 -0.85 -16.86 -23.90
N GLU A 267 0.46 -17.07 -23.98
CA GLU A 267 1.46 -16.01 -24.18
C GLU A 267 1.49 -15.44 -25.61
N GLN A 268 0.97 -16.17 -26.61
CA GLN A 268 1.03 -15.76 -28.03
C GLN A 268 -0.35 -15.51 -28.62
N GLN A 269 -0.49 -14.40 -29.35
CA GLN A 269 -1.64 -14.12 -30.21
C GLN A 269 -1.19 -13.68 -31.60
N THR A 270 -2.06 -13.87 -32.58
CA THR A 270 -1.85 -13.46 -33.96
C THR A 270 -3.01 -12.58 -34.41
N LEU A 271 -2.71 -11.37 -34.88
CA LEU A 271 -3.70 -10.42 -35.37
C LEU A 271 -3.55 -10.26 -36.89
N ASP A 272 -4.66 -10.48 -37.61
CA ASP A 272 -4.78 -10.07 -39.00
C ASP A 272 -4.93 -8.53 -39.03
N PRO A 273 -3.97 -7.79 -39.62
CA PRO A 273 -4.03 -6.33 -39.66
C PRO A 273 -5.30 -5.81 -40.36
N LEU A 274 -5.90 -6.57 -41.29
CA LEU A 274 -7.12 -6.17 -41.99
C LEU A 274 -8.38 -6.23 -41.10
N LYS A 275 -8.30 -6.85 -39.92
CA LYS A 275 -9.37 -6.82 -38.90
C LYS A 275 -9.26 -5.63 -37.94
N ALA A 276 -8.17 -4.86 -38.03
CA ALA A 276 -7.81 -3.75 -37.16
C ALA A 276 -7.57 -2.45 -37.95
N THR A 277 -8.34 -2.22 -39.01
CA THR A 277 -8.21 -1.04 -39.90
C THR A 277 -8.50 0.29 -39.22
N SER A 278 -9.26 0.28 -38.12
CA SER A 278 -9.49 1.44 -37.24
C SER A 278 -8.60 1.43 -35.99
N GLY A 279 -7.61 0.53 -35.93
CA GLY A 279 -6.85 0.22 -34.72
C GLY A 279 -7.32 -1.09 -34.05
N ALA A 280 -6.66 -1.46 -32.95
CA ALA A 280 -6.98 -2.65 -32.16
C ALA A 280 -7.51 -2.28 -30.78
N VAL A 281 -8.22 -3.21 -30.15
CA VAL A 281 -8.67 -3.07 -28.77
C VAL A 281 -7.92 -4.08 -27.92
N VAL A 282 -7.29 -3.60 -26.86
CA VAL A 282 -6.66 -4.43 -25.83
C VAL A 282 -7.60 -4.51 -24.63
N VAL A 283 -7.84 -5.72 -24.14
CA VAL A 283 -8.75 -6.02 -23.03
C VAL A 283 -7.93 -6.54 -21.86
N ILE A 284 -8.09 -5.91 -20.70
CA ILE A 284 -7.54 -6.41 -19.45
C ILE A 284 -8.51 -7.47 -18.90
N PRO A 285 -8.06 -8.70 -18.61
CA PRO A 285 -8.94 -9.77 -18.15
C PRO A 285 -9.54 -9.46 -16.77
N ASP A 286 -10.76 -9.92 -16.51
CA ASP A 286 -11.46 -9.70 -15.21
C ASP A 286 -10.75 -10.38 -14.03
N THR A 287 -9.93 -11.40 -14.31
CA THR A 287 -9.08 -12.07 -13.31
C THR A 287 -7.94 -11.19 -12.80
N ALA A 288 -7.65 -10.06 -13.43
CA ALA A 288 -6.66 -9.11 -12.95
C ALA A 288 -7.13 -8.44 -11.65
N ASN A 289 -6.27 -8.45 -10.63
CA ASN A 289 -6.51 -7.77 -9.36
C ASN A 289 -6.14 -6.30 -9.47
N ILE A 290 -7.15 -5.48 -9.76
CA ILE A 290 -7.07 -4.02 -9.85
C ILE A 290 -7.99 -3.45 -8.78
N TYR A 291 -7.44 -2.67 -7.86
CA TYR A 291 -8.18 -2.02 -6.79
C TYR A 291 -8.84 -0.73 -7.27
N PRO A 292 -9.94 -0.27 -6.65
CA PRO A 292 -10.69 0.91 -7.09
C PRO A 292 -9.87 2.20 -7.22
N GLN A 293 -8.83 2.35 -6.40
CA GLN A 293 -7.92 3.50 -6.39
C GLN A 293 -6.79 3.42 -7.43
N ASP A 294 -6.55 2.26 -8.03
CA ASP A 294 -5.44 2.07 -8.95
C ASP A 294 -5.67 2.84 -10.26
N GLN A 295 -4.61 3.46 -10.78
CA GLN A 295 -4.60 3.95 -12.17
C GLN A 295 -4.12 2.85 -13.10
N VAL A 296 -4.69 2.75 -14.29
CA VAL A 296 -4.41 1.65 -15.22
C VAL A 296 -4.04 2.19 -16.59
N TRP A 297 -3.02 1.59 -17.21
CA TRP A 297 -2.58 1.93 -18.57
C TRP A 297 -2.27 0.66 -19.37
N VAL A 298 -2.40 0.71 -20.70
CA VAL A 298 -1.98 -0.35 -21.63
C VAL A 298 -0.77 0.11 -22.42
N GLN A 299 0.21 -0.77 -22.61
CA GLN A 299 1.36 -0.57 -23.47
C GLN A 299 1.28 -1.50 -24.69
N TRP A 300 1.34 -0.90 -25.88
CA TRP A 300 1.49 -1.56 -27.16
C TRP A 300 2.89 -1.34 -27.69
N GLY A 301 3.67 -2.41 -27.85
CA GLY A 301 5.03 -2.35 -28.36
C GLY A 301 6.04 -1.87 -27.33
N VAL A 302 7.33 -1.97 -27.69
CA VAL A 302 8.44 -1.53 -26.83
C VAL A 302 8.46 0.01 -26.77
N PRO A 303 8.43 0.63 -25.57
CA PRO A 303 8.50 2.09 -25.44
C PRO A 303 9.65 2.70 -26.26
N GLY A 304 9.37 3.80 -26.96
CA GLY A 304 10.34 4.50 -27.81
C GLY A 304 10.53 3.90 -29.21
N SER A 305 9.95 2.74 -29.52
CA SER A 305 9.95 2.21 -30.89
C SER A 305 8.83 2.82 -31.76
N LEU A 306 9.01 2.83 -33.08
CA LEU A 306 7.99 3.34 -34.01
C LEU A 306 6.70 2.52 -33.89
N GLY A 307 5.57 3.21 -33.72
CA GLY A 307 4.27 2.58 -33.49
C GLY A 307 4.01 2.16 -32.04
N ALA A 308 4.97 2.32 -31.13
CA ALA A 308 4.72 2.10 -29.71
C ALA A 308 3.68 3.10 -29.19
N HIS A 309 2.78 2.64 -28.32
CA HIS A 309 1.71 3.47 -27.79
C HIS A 309 1.38 3.08 -26.35
N ARG A 310 1.31 4.08 -25.47
CA ARG A 310 0.78 3.92 -24.11
C ARG A 310 -0.62 4.53 -24.09
N ALA A 311 -1.64 3.70 -23.87
CA ALA A 311 -3.02 4.12 -23.71
C ALA A 311 -3.33 4.30 -22.22
N PRO A 312 -3.45 5.54 -21.70
CA PRO A 312 -3.59 5.79 -20.26
C PRO A 312 -5.04 5.71 -19.77
N ARG A 313 -6.01 5.52 -20.67
CA ARG A 313 -7.44 5.54 -20.35
C ARG A 313 -8.19 4.49 -21.16
N PRO A 314 -9.21 3.87 -20.57
CA PRO A 314 -10.08 2.97 -21.31
C PRO A 314 -10.99 3.74 -22.27
N ILE A 315 -11.57 3.03 -23.24
CA ILE A 315 -12.54 3.55 -24.21
C ILE A 315 -13.76 4.14 -23.50
N THR A 316 -14.23 3.47 -22.46
CA THR A 316 -15.30 3.93 -21.57
C THR A 316 -14.80 3.92 -20.14
N PRO A 317 -15.02 4.98 -19.33
CA PRO A 317 -14.64 4.99 -17.92
C PRO A 317 -15.17 3.76 -17.18
N GLY A 318 -14.31 3.14 -16.36
CA GLY A 318 -14.62 1.90 -15.64
C GLY A 318 -14.56 0.61 -16.47
N SER A 319 -14.44 0.69 -17.80
CA SER A 319 -14.22 -0.50 -18.63
C SER A 319 -12.75 -0.94 -18.64
N ARG A 320 -12.50 -2.21 -18.98
CA ARG A 320 -11.17 -2.80 -19.14
C ARG A 320 -10.67 -2.83 -20.59
N ARG A 321 -11.23 -1.97 -21.45
CA ARG A 321 -10.99 -1.97 -22.91
C ARG A 321 -10.24 -0.71 -23.32
N TYR A 322 -9.10 -0.87 -23.99
CA TYR A 322 -8.18 0.22 -24.35
C TYR A 322 -7.97 0.26 -25.86
N GLN A 323 -8.13 1.45 -26.45
CA GLN A 323 -7.95 1.63 -27.89
C GLN A 323 -6.48 1.82 -28.22
N ILE A 324 -5.99 1.05 -29.18
CA ILE A 324 -4.69 1.25 -29.83
C ILE A 324 -4.93 1.85 -31.21
N PRO A 325 -4.24 2.95 -31.57
CA PRO A 325 -4.51 3.65 -32.81
C PRO A 325 -4.00 2.86 -34.03
N MET A 326 -4.63 3.08 -35.18
CA MET A 326 -4.30 2.40 -36.43
C MET A 326 -2.81 2.49 -36.82
N PRO A 327 -2.12 3.65 -36.74
CA PRO A 327 -0.70 3.74 -37.09
C PRO A 327 0.20 2.82 -36.24
N SER A 328 -0.18 2.57 -34.99
CA SER A 328 0.52 1.61 -34.11
C SER A 328 0.35 0.17 -34.56
N ILE A 329 -0.75 -0.18 -35.21
CA ILE A 329 -0.93 -1.51 -35.82
C ILE A 329 -0.11 -1.60 -37.10
N ALA A 330 -0.20 -0.57 -37.95
CA ALA A 330 0.50 -0.50 -39.23
C ALA A 330 2.01 -0.69 -39.08
N ALA A 331 2.62 -0.02 -38.10
CA ALA A 331 4.06 -0.07 -37.85
C ALA A 331 4.65 -1.47 -37.57
N TYR A 332 3.81 -2.42 -37.14
CA TYR A 332 4.21 -3.78 -36.81
C TYR A 332 3.75 -4.84 -37.83
N ILE A 333 3.17 -4.47 -38.97
CA ILE A 333 2.77 -5.44 -40.00
C ILE A 333 3.93 -6.39 -40.35
N GLY A 334 3.68 -7.70 -40.24
CA GLY A 334 4.67 -8.75 -40.47
C GLY A 334 5.66 -8.97 -39.33
N LYS A 335 5.42 -8.42 -38.14
CA LYS A 335 6.31 -8.48 -36.97
C LYS A 335 5.60 -8.92 -35.71
N SER A 336 6.39 -9.22 -34.68
CA SER A 336 5.86 -9.47 -33.34
C SER A 336 6.21 -8.33 -32.39
N LEU A 337 5.33 -8.07 -31.43
CA LEU A 337 5.52 -7.05 -30.40
C LEU A 337 5.02 -7.53 -29.02
N PRO A 338 5.52 -6.98 -27.92
CA PRO A 338 4.92 -7.16 -26.60
C PRO A 338 3.72 -6.23 -26.41
N VAL A 339 2.72 -6.71 -25.68
CA VAL A 339 1.52 -5.97 -25.25
C VAL A 339 1.29 -6.28 -23.78
N SER A 340 1.30 -5.25 -22.93
CA SER A 340 1.09 -5.39 -21.49
C SER A 340 0.17 -4.29 -21.00
N TYR A 341 -0.23 -4.37 -19.74
CA TYR A 341 -0.78 -3.23 -19.01
C TYR A 341 0.00 -3.07 -17.70
N GLY A 342 -0.27 -2.00 -16.99
CA GLY A 342 0.21 -1.85 -15.62
C GLY A 342 -0.80 -1.11 -14.77
N VAL A 343 -0.65 -1.30 -13.47
CA VAL A 343 -1.40 -0.58 -12.44
C VAL A 343 -0.45 0.28 -11.62
N ILE A 344 -0.82 1.52 -11.38
CA ILE A 344 -0.13 2.42 -10.46
C ILE A 344 -0.99 2.49 -9.20
N ASP A 345 -0.42 2.08 -8.07
CA ASP A 345 -1.14 2.05 -6.79
C ASP A 345 -1.17 3.41 -6.08
N ALA A 346 -1.79 3.45 -4.90
CA ALA A 346 -1.93 4.69 -4.11
C ALA A 346 -0.58 5.23 -3.62
N GLU A 347 0.45 4.39 -3.55
CA GLU A 347 1.83 4.76 -3.24
C GLU A 347 2.65 5.17 -4.48
N GLU A 348 2.01 5.34 -5.64
CA GLU A 348 2.63 5.69 -6.93
C GLU A 348 3.63 4.62 -7.43
N VAL A 349 3.47 3.36 -7.00
CA VAL A 349 4.28 2.23 -7.47
C VAL A 349 3.65 1.60 -8.71
N GLU A 350 4.43 1.49 -9.79
CA GLU A 350 3.99 0.86 -11.05
C GLU A 350 4.20 -0.67 -11.01
N TRP A 351 3.10 -1.41 -11.14
CA TRP A 351 3.08 -2.87 -11.21
C TRP A 351 2.71 -3.33 -12.62
N PRO A 352 3.67 -3.88 -13.40
CA PRO A 352 3.39 -4.35 -14.74
C PRO A 352 2.68 -5.71 -14.74
N SER A 353 1.82 -5.93 -15.73
CA SER A 353 1.28 -7.25 -16.05
C SER A 353 2.34 -8.14 -16.69
N VAL A 354 2.06 -9.44 -16.74
CA VAL A 354 2.77 -10.31 -17.69
C VAL A 354 2.43 -9.85 -19.11
N GLY A 355 3.41 -9.73 -19.99
CA GLY A 355 3.27 -9.07 -21.30
C GLY A 355 3.10 -10.04 -22.45
N ARG A 356 1.98 -9.99 -23.17
CA ARG A 356 1.63 -10.85 -24.33
C ARG A 356 2.41 -10.53 -25.57
N LYS A 357 2.90 -11.57 -26.25
CA LYS A 357 3.49 -11.41 -27.57
C LYS A 357 2.42 -11.55 -28.64
N VAL A 358 2.32 -10.52 -29.47
CA VAL A 358 1.33 -10.43 -30.55
C VAL A 358 2.06 -10.39 -31.88
N ASN A 359 1.78 -11.33 -32.77
CA ASN A 359 2.24 -11.35 -34.14
C ASN A 359 1.22 -10.64 -35.04
N ILE A 360 1.62 -9.55 -35.68
CA ILE A 360 0.80 -8.91 -36.71
C ILE A 360 1.15 -9.57 -38.04
N GLN A 361 0.15 -10.18 -38.67
CA GLN A 361 0.36 -10.90 -39.92
C GLN A 361 0.83 -9.97 -41.05
N ARG A 362 1.46 -10.56 -42.07
CA ARG A 362 1.72 -9.86 -43.33
C ARG A 362 0.42 -9.73 -44.11
N ILE A 363 0.23 -8.58 -44.74
CA ILE A 363 -0.84 -8.41 -45.73
C ILE A 363 -0.43 -9.15 -47.01
N LEU A 364 -1.29 -10.02 -47.52
CA LEU A 364 -1.07 -10.74 -48.77
C LEU A 364 -1.12 -9.79 -49.98
N SER A 365 -0.32 -10.06 -51.00
CA SER A 365 -0.12 -9.13 -52.13
C SER A 365 -1.42 -8.76 -52.85
N HIS A 366 -2.36 -9.68 -52.99
CA HIS A 366 -3.65 -9.43 -53.63
C HIS A 366 -4.54 -8.42 -52.89
N ASN A 367 -4.24 -8.09 -51.63
CA ASN A 367 -4.97 -7.06 -50.86
C ASN A 367 -4.40 -5.65 -51.06
N PHE A 368 -3.31 -5.51 -51.82
CA PHE A 368 -2.73 -4.22 -52.18
C PHE A 368 -3.13 -3.80 -53.60
N PRO A 369 -3.21 -2.48 -53.89
CA PRO A 369 -3.47 -1.99 -55.24
C PRO A 369 -2.31 -2.36 -56.19
N THR A 370 -2.62 -2.62 -57.46
CA THR A 370 -1.59 -2.76 -58.49
C THR A 370 -1.19 -1.40 -59.02
N VAL A 371 0.11 -1.10 -59.06
CA VAL A 371 0.64 0.08 -59.76
C VAL A 371 0.21 0.06 -61.22
N GLN A 372 -0.14 1.22 -61.76
CA GLN A 372 -0.55 1.43 -63.15
C GLN A 372 0.50 2.27 -63.86
N CYS A 373 0.69 2.01 -65.15
CA CYS A 373 1.50 2.85 -66.03
C CYS A 373 0.57 3.59 -67.01
N GLN A 374 0.75 4.90 -67.17
CA GLN A 374 -0.09 5.68 -68.07
C GLN A 374 0.27 5.37 -69.53
N GLY A 375 -0.75 5.23 -70.38
CA GLY A 375 -0.59 4.90 -71.81
C GLY A 375 -0.58 3.41 -72.14
N LEU A 376 -0.87 2.55 -71.15
CA LEU A 376 -1.04 1.12 -71.37
C LEU A 376 -2.28 0.80 -72.22
N THR A 377 -2.12 -0.13 -73.16
CA THR A 377 -3.25 -0.71 -73.92
C THR A 377 -3.03 -2.21 -74.03
N GLY A 378 -3.97 -3.01 -73.51
CA GLY A 378 -3.91 -4.47 -73.61
C GLY A 378 -2.67 -5.13 -72.96
N GLY A 379 -2.08 -4.52 -71.93
CA GLY A 379 -0.86 -5.02 -71.27
C GLY A 379 0.46 -4.60 -71.94
N SER A 380 0.39 -3.87 -73.05
CA SER A 380 1.56 -3.38 -73.77
C SER A 380 1.77 -1.88 -73.56
N LEU A 381 3.03 -1.48 -73.49
CA LEU A 381 3.47 -0.08 -73.53
C LEU A 381 4.15 0.17 -74.88
N SER A 382 3.59 1.06 -75.71
CA SER A 382 4.22 1.49 -76.96
C SER A 382 5.25 2.58 -76.67
N TYR A 383 6.51 2.29 -76.98
CA TYR A 383 7.63 3.21 -76.78
C TYR A 383 7.44 4.55 -77.51
N ASP A 384 6.89 4.52 -78.72
CA ASP A 384 6.64 5.68 -79.57
C ASP A 384 5.61 6.62 -78.93
N LYS A 385 4.62 6.05 -78.22
CA LYS A 385 3.60 6.81 -77.47
C LYS A 385 4.06 7.31 -76.11
N VAL A 386 5.23 6.89 -75.61
CA VAL A 386 5.77 7.42 -74.34
C VAL A 386 6.22 8.88 -74.55
N PRO A 387 5.74 9.83 -73.73
CA PRO A 387 6.18 11.23 -73.79
C PRO A 387 7.69 11.39 -73.57
N ALA A 388 8.25 12.52 -74.02
CA ALA A 388 9.65 12.85 -73.74
C ALA A 388 9.96 12.94 -72.23
N THR A 389 8.96 13.33 -71.42
CA THR A 389 9.03 13.37 -69.95
C THR A 389 9.03 11.98 -69.30
N GLY A 390 8.84 10.90 -70.06
CA GLY A 390 8.83 9.53 -69.57
C GLY A 390 7.43 8.95 -69.33
N ALA A 391 7.40 7.67 -68.95
CA ALA A 391 6.18 6.95 -68.62
C ALA A 391 5.79 7.21 -67.15
N VAL A 392 4.56 7.67 -66.91
CA VAL A 392 4.06 8.00 -65.59
C VAL A 392 3.53 6.76 -64.88
N LEU A 393 3.93 6.55 -63.63
CA LEU A 393 3.41 5.49 -62.75
C LEU A 393 2.44 6.09 -61.73
N LYS A 394 1.31 5.42 -61.52
CA LYS A 394 0.28 5.80 -60.53
C LYS A 394 -0.15 4.59 -59.71
N MET A 395 -0.40 4.78 -58.42
CA MET A 395 -0.92 3.71 -57.55
C MET A 395 -1.89 4.32 -56.55
N GLY A 396 -3.05 3.68 -56.36
CA GLY A 396 -4.01 4.08 -55.34
C GLY A 396 -3.46 3.93 -53.92
N THR A 397 -4.24 4.39 -52.94
CA THR A 397 -3.94 4.16 -51.52
C THR A 397 -4.11 2.67 -51.16
N TRP A 398 -3.48 2.26 -50.07
CA TRP A 398 -3.66 0.91 -49.51
C TRP A 398 -4.19 0.98 -48.08
N THR A 399 -4.82 -0.12 -47.65
CA THR A 399 -5.31 -0.26 -46.27
C THR A 399 -4.16 -0.15 -45.27
N LEU A 400 -4.34 0.62 -44.20
CA LEU A 400 -3.32 0.95 -43.20
C LEU A 400 -2.14 1.78 -43.74
N MET A 401 -2.32 2.53 -44.83
CA MET A 401 -1.31 3.48 -45.31
C MET A 401 -1.11 4.63 -44.31
N THR A 402 0.15 4.90 -43.96
CA THR A 402 0.53 6.02 -43.07
C THR A 402 1.75 6.75 -43.60
N ALA A 403 1.91 8.01 -43.19
CA ALA A 403 3.05 8.81 -43.60
C ALA A 403 4.39 8.27 -43.05
N ASP A 404 4.40 7.51 -41.94
CA ASP A 404 5.63 6.92 -41.40
C ASP A 404 6.19 5.76 -42.25
N GLN A 405 5.43 5.29 -43.23
CA GLN A 405 5.84 4.21 -44.12
C GLN A 405 6.82 4.70 -45.16
N TRP A 406 7.69 3.79 -45.61
CA TRP A 406 8.63 4.08 -46.68
C TRP A 406 8.29 3.24 -47.91
N ILE A 407 8.40 3.84 -49.09
CA ILE A 407 8.08 3.20 -50.37
C ILE A 407 9.29 3.17 -51.30
N MET A 408 9.37 2.10 -52.10
CA MET A 408 10.32 1.93 -53.19
C MET A 408 9.56 1.41 -54.41
N ILE A 409 9.81 1.99 -55.58
CA ILE A 409 9.24 1.53 -56.87
C ILE A 409 10.38 1.32 -57.85
N ASN A 410 10.55 0.10 -58.32
CA ASN A 410 11.57 -0.27 -59.30
C ASN A 410 10.92 -0.83 -60.55
N MET A 411 11.33 -0.31 -61.72
CA MET A 411 11.06 -0.95 -63.01
C MET A 411 12.23 -1.87 -63.36
N THR A 412 11.96 -3.12 -63.69
CA THR A 412 12.97 -4.14 -64.02
C THR A 412 12.66 -4.80 -65.34
N GLY A 413 13.66 -5.05 -66.18
CA GLY A 413 13.49 -5.78 -67.44
C GLY A 413 14.82 -6.26 -68.00
N THR A 414 14.81 -6.76 -69.23
CA THR A 414 16.02 -7.22 -69.93
C THR A 414 16.54 -6.13 -70.87
N GLY A 415 17.80 -5.75 -70.69
CA GLY A 415 18.52 -4.87 -71.61
C GLY A 415 19.37 -5.65 -72.61
N ALA A 416 20.22 -4.95 -73.37
CA ALA A 416 21.11 -5.58 -74.35
C ALA A 416 22.10 -6.57 -73.70
N THR A 417 22.68 -6.19 -72.55
CA THR A 417 23.76 -6.93 -71.86
C THR A 417 23.29 -7.78 -70.67
N GLY A 418 21.99 -7.82 -70.38
CA GLY A 418 21.43 -8.56 -69.24
C GLY A 418 20.31 -7.80 -68.51
N PRO A 419 19.93 -8.22 -67.30
CA PRO A 419 18.90 -7.56 -66.51
C PRO A 419 19.27 -6.11 -66.16
N VAL A 420 18.31 -5.19 -66.29
CA VAL A 420 18.46 -3.77 -65.93
C VAL A 420 17.30 -3.33 -65.04
N ALA A 421 17.55 -2.33 -64.19
CA ALA A 421 16.56 -1.78 -63.28
C ALA A 421 16.65 -0.25 -63.19
N TYR A 422 15.50 0.40 -63.00
CA TYR A 422 15.39 1.83 -62.75
C TYR A 422 14.54 2.10 -61.50
N PRO A 423 15.06 2.84 -60.51
CA PRO A 423 14.30 3.24 -59.33
C PRO A 423 13.43 4.46 -59.65
N ALA A 424 12.16 4.23 -59.98
CA ALA A 424 11.19 5.31 -60.17
C ALA A 424 10.93 6.08 -58.86
N ILE A 425 11.01 5.37 -57.73
CA ILE A 425 11.16 5.97 -56.39
C ILE A 425 12.30 5.26 -55.69
N GLN A 426 13.36 6.01 -55.39
CA GLN A 426 14.39 5.59 -54.44
C GLN A 426 13.86 5.76 -53.02
N GLN A 427 14.02 4.74 -52.18
CA GLN A 427 13.52 4.64 -50.81
C GLN A 427 13.26 6.00 -50.15
N ARG A 428 11.98 6.31 -49.92
CA ARG A 428 11.59 7.52 -49.21
C ARG A 428 10.32 7.30 -48.41
N GLN A 429 10.10 8.21 -47.48
CA GLN A 429 8.86 8.30 -46.74
C GLN A 429 7.67 8.62 -47.66
N VAL A 430 6.50 8.05 -47.34
CA VAL A 430 5.21 8.39 -47.94
C VAL A 430 4.77 9.77 -47.44
N THR A 431 4.33 10.64 -48.33
CA THR A 431 3.89 11.99 -47.95
C THR A 431 2.42 12.01 -47.48
N ASP A 432 2.04 13.01 -46.68
CA ASP A 432 0.64 13.17 -46.24
C ASP A 432 -0.35 13.25 -47.41
N GLN A 433 0.07 13.89 -48.51
CA GLN A 433 -0.76 14.00 -49.71
C GLN A 433 -0.92 12.66 -50.42
N GLU A 434 0.08 11.79 -50.38
CA GLU A 434 0.00 10.44 -50.91
C GLU A 434 -0.86 9.52 -50.03
N VAL A 435 -0.88 9.71 -48.71
CA VAL A 435 -1.79 8.97 -47.82
C VAL A 435 -3.26 9.22 -48.20
N ILE A 436 -3.57 10.42 -48.68
CA ILE A 436 -4.93 10.80 -49.13
C ILE A 436 -5.18 10.37 -50.57
N GLY A 437 -4.26 10.69 -51.48
CA GLY A 437 -4.49 10.59 -52.92
C GLY A 437 -3.93 9.35 -53.61
N GLY A 438 -2.94 8.68 -53.01
CA GLY A 438 -2.13 7.64 -53.66
C GLY A 438 -0.82 8.18 -54.25
N ILE A 439 0.03 7.26 -54.71
CA ILE A 439 1.39 7.53 -55.19
C ILE A 439 1.37 7.95 -56.66
N GLY A 440 2.12 9.00 -57.01
CA GLY A 440 2.34 9.43 -58.39
C GLY A 440 1.13 10.10 -59.06
N MET A 441 0.08 10.42 -58.29
CA MET A 441 -1.16 10.98 -58.86
C MET A 441 -0.98 12.35 -59.53
N ARG A 442 0.10 13.07 -59.17
CA ARG A 442 0.50 14.35 -59.78
C ARG A 442 1.32 14.19 -61.06
N GLY A 443 1.65 12.96 -61.46
CA GLY A 443 2.51 12.69 -62.61
C GLY A 443 4.00 12.87 -62.34
N ASP A 444 4.40 12.91 -61.06
CA ASP A 444 5.75 13.14 -60.56
C ASP A 444 6.59 11.86 -60.41
N VAL A 445 5.95 10.69 -60.48
CA VAL A 445 6.65 9.39 -60.50
C VAL A 445 6.77 8.91 -61.94
N THR A 446 7.95 9.08 -62.53
CA THR A 446 8.19 8.80 -63.95
C THR A 446 9.34 7.85 -64.18
N VAL A 447 9.25 7.04 -65.24
CA VAL A 447 10.38 6.29 -65.79
C VAL A 447 10.84 6.94 -67.09
N PRO A 448 12.10 7.38 -67.20
CA PRO A 448 12.60 8.07 -68.37
C PRO A 448 12.49 7.25 -69.64
N LYS A 449 12.12 7.90 -70.75
CA LYS A 449 12.09 7.28 -72.08
C LYS A 449 13.47 6.71 -72.47
N ALA A 450 14.56 7.36 -72.04
CA ALA A 450 15.92 6.87 -72.23
C ALA A 450 16.16 5.48 -71.59
N PHE A 451 15.65 5.24 -70.38
CA PHE A 451 15.74 3.93 -69.74
C PHE A 451 14.90 2.89 -70.49
N LEU A 452 13.66 3.23 -70.85
CA LEU A 452 12.80 2.33 -71.63
C LEU A 452 13.45 1.93 -72.96
N ASN A 453 14.23 2.82 -73.57
CA ASN A 453 14.95 2.51 -74.80
C ASN A 453 16.03 1.43 -74.61
N THR A 454 16.56 1.26 -73.40
CA THR A 454 17.54 0.21 -73.09
C THR A 454 16.91 -1.17 -73.00
N LEU A 455 15.59 -1.26 -72.80
CA LEU A 455 14.85 -2.52 -72.70
C LEU A 455 14.63 -3.14 -74.08
N ARG A 456 14.74 -4.46 -74.15
CA ARG A 456 14.46 -5.23 -75.37
C ARG A 456 12.97 -5.12 -75.74
N ARG A 457 12.70 -4.94 -77.03
CA ARG A 457 11.34 -4.91 -77.59
C ARG A 457 10.74 -6.32 -77.61
N ASN A 458 9.43 -6.40 -77.44
CA ASN A 458 8.65 -7.65 -77.36
C ASN A 458 9.06 -8.59 -76.21
N GLU A 459 9.88 -8.11 -75.27
CA GLU A 459 10.16 -8.82 -74.02
C GLU A 459 9.35 -8.22 -72.86
N SER A 460 9.09 -9.05 -71.85
CA SER A 460 8.38 -8.62 -70.66
C SER A 460 9.30 -7.83 -69.73
N PHE A 461 8.79 -6.73 -69.20
CA PHE A 461 9.37 -6.01 -68.08
C PHE A 461 8.33 -5.88 -66.97
N SER A 462 8.72 -5.41 -65.80
CA SER A 462 7.82 -5.33 -64.66
C SER A 462 8.09 -4.14 -63.76
N VAL A 463 7.06 -3.66 -63.08
CA VAL A 463 7.17 -2.69 -62.00
C VAL A 463 6.90 -3.41 -60.68
N LYS A 464 7.87 -3.33 -59.77
CA LYS A 464 7.83 -3.91 -58.43
C LYS A 464 7.72 -2.78 -57.40
N VAL A 465 6.75 -2.90 -56.49
CA VAL A 465 6.53 -1.93 -55.42
C VAL A 465 6.73 -2.59 -54.07
N TYR A 466 7.45 -1.88 -53.19
CA TYR A 466 7.77 -2.34 -51.84
C TYR A 466 7.39 -1.25 -50.85
N VAL A 467 6.94 -1.68 -49.68
CA VAL A 467 6.69 -0.82 -48.52
C VAL A 467 7.41 -1.38 -47.30
N SER A 468 8.08 -0.49 -46.59
CA SER A 468 8.53 -0.70 -45.23
C SER A 468 7.53 -0.05 -44.28
N PHE A 469 6.97 -0.87 -43.39
CA PHE A 469 5.98 -0.42 -42.42
C PHE A 469 6.61 0.27 -41.20
N ASP A 470 7.92 0.11 -41.01
CA ASP A 470 8.63 0.46 -39.78
C ASP A 470 9.70 1.54 -40.01
N GLY A 471 9.35 2.57 -40.80
CA GLY A 471 10.21 3.73 -41.03
C GLY A 471 11.47 3.40 -41.84
N GLY A 472 11.39 2.45 -42.78
CA GLY A 472 12.50 2.07 -43.66
C GLY A 472 13.46 1.03 -43.08
N ARG A 473 13.26 0.56 -41.85
CA ARG A 473 14.20 -0.37 -41.18
C ARG A 473 14.10 -1.81 -41.71
N THR A 474 12.89 -2.28 -42.04
CA THR A 474 12.68 -3.61 -42.64
C THR A 474 11.93 -3.53 -43.95
N TRP A 475 12.43 -4.28 -44.94
CA TRP A 475 11.86 -4.39 -46.28
C TRP A 475 11.57 -5.85 -46.60
N PRO A 476 10.56 -6.16 -47.43
CA PRO A 476 10.45 -7.50 -48.00
C PRO A 476 11.67 -7.82 -48.90
N PRO A 477 11.92 -9.11 -49.19
CA PRO A 477 12.93 -9.49 -50.17
C PRO A 477 12.65 -8.88 -51.56
N LEU A 478 13.70 -8.46 -52.29
CA LEU A 478 13.58 -7.92 -53.65
C LEU A 478 12.95 -8.90 -54.67
N ALA A 479 12.96 -10.19 -54.37
CA ALA A 479 12.29 -11.20 -55.17
C ALA A 479 10.77 -11.28 -54.92
N ALA A 480 10.29 -10.76 -53.79
CA ALA A 480 8.92 -10.91 -53.31
C ALA A 480 8.33 -9.56 -52.85
N PRO A 481 7.92 -8.68 -53.78
CA PRO A 481 7.32 -7.39 -53.46
C PRO A 481 6.04 -7.53 -52.62
N ASN A 482 5.71 -6.48 -51.82
CA ASN A 482 4.47 -6.49 -51.05
C ASN A 482 3.24 -6.40 -51.96
N PHE A 483 3.35 -5.61 -53.04
CA PHE A 483 2.24 -5.31 -53.96
C PHE A 483 2.23 -6.27 -55.14
N PRO A 484 1.08 -6.44 -55.83
CA PRO A 484 1.02 -7.20 -57.07
C PRO A 484 1.99 -6.64 -58.12
N LEU A 485 2.63 -7.55 -58.85
CA LEU A 485 3.53 -7.20 -59.95
C LEU A 485 2.73 -6.59 -61.10
N LEU A 486 3.13 -5.41 -61.58
CA LEU A 486 2.68 -4.93 -62.89
C LEU A 486 3.63 -5.51 -63.95
N GLN A 487 3.15 -6.47 -64.73
CA GLN A 487 3.91 -7.06 -65.84
C GLN A 487 3.44 -6.47 -67.16
N LEU A 488 4.39 -6.07 -68.01
CA LEU A 488 4.16 -5.33 -69.24
C LEU A 488 5.03 -5.87 -70.36
N THR A 489 4.60 -5.67 -71.60
CA THR A 489 5.43 -5.91 -72.79
C THR A 489 5.78 -4.58 -73.45
N LEU A 490 7.05 -4.32 -73.71
CA LEU A 490 7.47 -3.12 -74.41
C LEU A 490 7.37 -3.36 -75.91
N ILE A 491 6.45 -2.69 -76.57
CA ILE A 491 6.32 -2.69 -78.03
C ILE A 491 6.88 -1.37 -78.59
N ASN A 492 7.03 -1.30 -79.90
CA ASN A 492 7.39 -0.03 -80.54
C ASN A 492 6.29 1.02 -80.38
#